data_AF-A0A9D9LG30-F1
#
_entry.id   AF-A0A9D9LG30-F1
#
_cell.length_a   1.000
_cell.length_b   1.000
_cell.length_c   1.000
_cell.angle_alpha   90.00
_cell.angle_beta   90.00
_cell.angle_gamma   90.00
#
_symmetry.space_group_name_H-M   'P 1'
#
loop_
_entity.id
_entity.type
_entity.pdbx_description
1 polymer ?
#
loop_
_entity_poly.entity_id
_entity_poly.type
_entity_poly.pdbx_seq_one_letter_code
_entity_poly.pdbx_strand_id
1 'polypeptide(L)'
;PAEPIALGLEGRATIQGKTVVHQATAAEEMMQAFAYRHLVPADSLKVTVLARGGTRVPARILDTEVARIPTGGSARVRVALPPTRAFQNVQLELSEPPEGVSLRDVAIGEAGAEFVLEADASKAKPGLRGNLIVTVSGERVPPQRANQPAPAARRRVPIAVLPAIPFEISPPR
;
A
#
# COMPACT_ATOMS: atom_id res chain seq x y z
N PRO A 1 9.91 0.78 -23.37
CA PRO A 1 9.29 1.69 -22.37
C PRO A 1 9.28 3.09 -22.97
N ALA A 2 8.27 3.91 -22.71
CA ALA A 2 8.33 5.31 -23.14
C ALA A 2 9.45 6.05 -22.37
N GLU A 3 9.97 7.14 -22.93
CA GLU A 3 10.91 8.00 -22.21
C GLU A 3 10.24 8.58 -20.93
N PRO A 4 11.00 8.79 -19.84
CA PRO A 4 10.46 9.41 -18.64
C PRO A 4 9.93 10.83 -18.91
N ILE A 5 8.72 11.13 -18.44
CA ILE A 5 8.06 12.43 -18.60
C ILE A 5 8.20 13.21 -17.28
N ALA A 6 8.53 14.51 -17.37
CA ALA A 6 8.54 15.40 -16.21
C ALA A 6 7.11 15.71 -15.76
N LEU A 7 6.85 15.64 -14.46
CA LEU A 7 5.56 15.92 -13.84
C LEU A 7 5.61 17.18 -12.98
N GLY A 8 4.57 18.00 -13.10
CA GLY A 8 4.21 19.02 -12.12
C GLY A 8 3.06 18.52 -11.26
N LEU A 9 3.14 18.76 -9.95
CA LEU A 9 2.06 18.49 -9.01
C LEU A 9 1.71 19.78 -8.27
N GLU A 10 0.43 19.97 -7.99
CA GLU A 10 -0.06 21.08 -7.18
C GLU A 10 -0.98 20.55 -6.07
N GLY A 11 -0.77 21.06 -4.86
CA GLY A 11 -1.68 20.89 -3.75
C GLY A 11 -2.74 21.99 -3.79
N ARG A 12 -4.02 21.62 -3.66
CA ARG A 12 -5.12 22.56 -3.52
C ARG A 12 -5.85 22.30 -2.22
N ALA A 13 -6.12 23.36 -1.45
CA ALA A 13 -6.89 23.29 -0.22
C ALA A 13 -7.80 24.51 -0.08
N THR A 14 -8.93 24.36 0.61
CA THR A 14 -9.79 25.49 1.00
C THR A 14 -9.55 25.80 2.47
N ILE A 15 -9.01 26.98 2.77
CA ILE A 15 -8.70 27.44 4.13
C ILE A 15 -9.59 28.66 4.40
N GLN A 16 -10.47 28.56 5.40
CA GLN A 16 -11.41 29.63 5.76
C GLN A 16 -12.22 30.17 4.55
N GLY A 17 -12.66 29.25 3.68
CA GLY A 17 -13.45 29.58 2.48
C GLY A 17 -12.64 30.12 1.29
N LYS A 18 -11.31 30.23 1.40
CA LYS A 18 -10.44 30.64 0.29
C LYS A 18 -9.66 29.45 -0.26
N THR A 19 -9.63 29.29 -1.58
CA THR A 19 -8.79 28.27 -2.23
C THR A 19 -7.34 28.74 -2.24
N VAL A 20 -6.46 27.91 -1.69
CA VAL A 20 -5.01 28.06 -1.68
C VAL A 20 -4.42 26.96 -2.57
N VAL A 21 -3.50 27.35 -3.45
CA VAL A 21 -2.82 26.44 -4.38
C VAL A 21 -1.31 26.57 -4.19
N HIS A 22 -0.62 25.45 -4.06
CA HIS A 22 0.85 25.40 -3.95
C HIS A 22 1.43 24.38 -4.91
N GLN A 23 2.42 24.80 -5.71
CA GLN A 23 3.20 23.88 -6.54
C GLN A 23 4.10 23.02 -5.65
N ALA A 24 4.11 21.72 -5.88
CA ALA A 24 5.03 20.81 -5.24
C ALA A 24 6.45 20.98 -5.82
N THR A 25 7.45 20.97 -4.94
CA THR A 25 8.86 20.89 -5.33
C THR A 25 9.28 19.42 -5.32
N ALA A 26 9.95 18.96 -6.38
CA ALA A 26 10.51 17.61 -6.39
C ALA A 26 11.57 17.48 -5.29
N ALA A 27 11.59 16.35 -4.60
CA ALA A 27 12.55 16.12 -3.53
C ALA A 27 12.91 14.64 -3.42
N GLU A 28 14.12 14.37 -2.94
CA GLU A 28 14.59 13.04 -2.56
C GLU A 28 14.66 12.92 -1.04
N GLU A 29 14.30 11.76 -0.51
CA GLU A 29 14.53 11.43 0.89
C GLU A 29 15.99 10.98 1.05
N MET A 30 16.83 11.84 1.61
CA MET A 30 18.25 11.55 1.84
C MET A 30 18.54 11.42 3.34
N MET A 31 19.37 10.44 3.70
CA MET A 31 19.89 10.29 5.05
C MET A 31 21.27 10.96 5.15
N GLN A 32 21.42 11.94 6.03
CA GLN A 32 22.73 12.45 6.42
C GLN A 32 23.37 11.44 7.39
N ALA A 33 24.71 11.36 7.44
CA ALA A 33 25.40 10.49 8.39
C ALA A 33 24.80 10.67 9.79
N PHE A 34 24.41 9.56 10.44
CA PHE A 34 23.73 9.49 11.74
C PHE A 34 22.20 9.76 11.76
N ALA A 35 21.48 9.12 10.82
CA ALA A 35 20.05 8.75 10.93
C ALA A 35 18.99 9.85 10.79
N TYR A 36 19.37 11.10 10.52
CA TYR A 36 18.41 12.13 10.14
C TYR A 36 18.06 12.02 8.65
N ARG A 37 16.76 11.86 8.37
CA ARG A 37 16.22 11.91 7.00
C ARG A 37 15.74 13.32 6.70
N HIS A 38 16.15 13.85 5.55
CA HIS A 38 15.77 15.16 5.06
C HIS A 38 15.21 15.03 3.64
N LEU A 39 14.17 15.81 3.33
CA LEU A 39 13.73 16.01 1.95
C LEU A 39 14.63 17.06 1.31
N VAL A 40 15.48 16.62 0.39
CA VAL A 40 16.41 17.50 -0.35
C VAL A 40 15.78 17.81 -1.71
N PRO A 41 15.68 19.08 -2.13
CA PRO A 41 15.15 19.42 -3.44
C PRO A 41 15.88 18.71 -4.57
N ALA A 42 15.12 18.25 -5.55
CA ALA A 42 15.61 17.62 -6.77
C ALA A 42 15.19 18.44 -8.00
N ASP A 43 15.90 18.28 -9.11
CA ASP A 43 15.68 19.07 -10.33
C ASP A 43 14.30 18.83 -10.95
N SER A 44 13.79 17.58 -10.89
CA SER A 44 12.50 17.22 -11.49
C SER A 44 11.88 15.96 -10.90
N LEU A 45 10.55 15.91 -10.91
CA LEU A 45 9.77 14.70 -10.67
C LEU A 45 9.52 14.02 -12.02
N LYS A 46 9.97 12.76 -12.21
CA LYS A 46 9.82 12.03 -13.47
C LYS A 46 8.93 10.80 -13.32
N VAL A 47 8.10 10.53 -14.33
CA VAL A 47 7.26 9.31 -14.41
C VAL A 47 7.59 8.52 -15.67
N THR A 48 7.63 7.19 -15.56
CA THR A 48 7.71 6.30 -16.71
C THR A 48 6.56 5.32 -16.68
N VAL A 49 5.82 5.23 -17.79
CA VAL A 49 4.76 4.24 -17.96
C VAL A 49 5.35 3.02 -18.67
N LEU A 50 5.36 1.89 -17.97
CA LEU A 50 5.86 0.63 -18.51
C LEU A 50 4.78 -0.03 -19.38
N ALA A 51 5.05 -0.20 -20.68
CA ALA A 51 4.12 -0.83 -21.63
C ALA A 51 3.82 -2.31 -21.32
N ARG A 52 4.75 -3.02 -20.68
CA ARG A 52 4.58 -4.36 -20.13
C ARG A 52 5.40 -4.45 -18.85
N GLY A 53 4.75 -4.64 -17.70
CA GLY A 53 5.47 -4.70 -16.43
C GLY A 53 4.65 -4.97 -15.17
N GLY A 54 3.35 -5.25 -15.27
CA GLY A 54 2.52 -5.49 -14.09
C GLY A 54 1.22 -6.19 -14.43
N THR A 55 0.60 -6.74 -13.39
CA THR A 55 -0.73 -7.33 -13.39
C THR A 55 -1.75 -6.41 -14.05
N ARG A 56 -2.35 -6.85 -15.17
CA ARG A 56 -3.33 -6.05 -15.96
C ARG A 56 -4.61 -5.74 -15.20
N VAL A 57 -4.86 -6.44 -14.11
CA VAL A 57 -6.02 -6.25 -13.25
C VAL A 57 -5.51 -5.62 -11.96
N PRO A 58 -5.87 -4.35 -11.66
CA PRO A 58 -5.50 -3.75 -10.39
C PRO A 58 -6.21 -4.46 -9.24
N ALA A 59 -5.59 -4.46 -8.06
CA ALA A 59 -6.29 -4.87 -6.85
C ALA A 59 -7.51 -3.96 -6.61
N ARG A 60 -8.59 -4.50 -6.04
CA ARG A 60 -9.83 -3.75 -5.75
C ARG A 60 -10.39 -4.15 -4.40
N ILE A 61 -10.96 -3.18 -3.70
CA ILE A 61 -11.76 -3.45 -2.49
C ILE A 61 -13.15 -3.91 -2.94
N LEU A 62 -13.67 -5.00 -2.37
CA LEU A 62 -14.90 -5.64 -2.84
C LEU A 62 -16.14 -5.27 -2.04
N ASP A 63 -16.00 -5.06 -0.74
CA ASP A 63 -17.15 -5.05 0.18
C ASP A 63 -17.13 -3.94 1.23
N THR A 64 -16.16 -3.03 1.18
CA THR A 64 -15.98 -1.98 2.18
C THR A 64 -15.67 -0.64 1.51
N GLU A 65 -16.57 0.33 1.62
CA GLU A 65 -16.29 1.71 1.21
C GLU A 65 -15.48 2.46 2.28
N VAL A 66 -15.81 2.24 3.56
CA VAL A 66 -15.08 2.75 4.73
C VAL A 66 -15.06 1.65 5.78
N ALA A 67 -13.86 1.23 6.21
CA ALA A 67 -13.66 0.25 7.25
C ALA A 67 -13.97 0.88 8.62
N ARG A 68 -15.14 0.56 9.17
CA ARG A 68 -15.54 0.99 10.52
C ARG A 68 -15.06 -0.05 11.53
N ILE A 69 -14.06 0.31 12.32
CA ILE A 69 -13.44 -0.58 13.29
C ILE A 69 -13.82 -0.08 14.69
N PRO A 70 -14.66 -0.82 15.45
CA PRO A 70 -14.92 -0.45 16.84
C PRO A 70 -13.62 -0.47 17.65
N THR A 71 -13.50 0.42 18.62
CA THR A 71 -12.39 0.40 19.58
C THR A 71 -12.40 -0.93 20.33
N GLY A 72 -11.29 -1.68 20.33
CA GLY A 72 -11.24 -3.06 20.85
C GLY A 72 -11.89 -4.11 19.95
N GLY A 73 -12.33 -3.72 18.76
CA GLY A 73 -13.05 -4.54 17.80
C GLY A 73 -12.29 -4.74 16.50
N SER A 74 -13.01 -5.25 15.49
CA SER A 74 -12.43 -5.57 14.20
C SER A 74 -13.39 -5.36 13.04
N ALA A 75 -12.84 -5.20 11.84
CA ALA A 75 -13.58 -5.12 10.59
C ALA A 75 -12.93 -6.04 9.54
N ARG A 76 -13.75 -6.82 8.84
CA ARG A 76 -13.28 -7.70 7.76
C ARG A 76 -13.26 -6.93 6.44
N VAL A 77 -12.21 -7.13 5.66
CA VAL A 77 -12.03 -6.53 4.34
C VAL A 77 -11.77 -7.63 3.33
N ARG A 78 -12.52 -7.64 2.22
CA ARG A 78 -12.24 -8.50 1.07
C ARG A 78 -11.74 -7.68 -0.10
N VAL A 79 -10.70 -8.19 -0.74
CA VAL A 79 -10.08 -7.56 -1.90
C VAL A 79 -9.91 -8.55 -3.03
N ALA A 80 -10.18 -8.11 -4.26
CA ALA A 80 -9.74 -8.82 -5.45
C ALA A 80 -8.25 -8.53 -5.64
N LEU A 81 -7.45 -9.58 -5.70
CA LEU A 81 -6.04 -9.49 -6.06
C LEU A 81 -5.86 -9.90 -7.52
N PRO A 82 -4.84 -9.36 -8.20
CA PRO A 82 -4.42 -9.94 -9.45
C PRO A 82 -3.93 -11.40 -9.27
N PRO A 83 -3.89 -12.21 -10.34
CA PRO A 83 -3.43 -13.59 -10.24
C PRO A 83 -2.03 -13.70 -9.61
N THR A 84 -1.96 -14.33 -8.44
CA THR A 84 -0.71 -14.51 -7.67
C THR A 84 -0.02 -15.84 -7.95
N ARG A 85 -0.45 -16.61 -8.97
CA ARG A 85 0.03 -17.97 -9.28
C ARG A 85 1.55 -18.09 -9.50
N ALA A 86 2.21 -17.00 -9.88
CA ALA A 86 3.67 -16.96 -10.05
C ALA A 86 4.43 -16.74 -8.73
N PHE A 87 3.71 -16.64 -7.60
CA PHE A 87 4.24 -16.33 -6.29
C PHE A 87 3.81 -17.38 -5.25
N GLN A 88 4.68 -17.62 -4.27
CA GLN A 88 4.40 -18.39 -3.06
C GLN A 88 4.55 -17.49 -1.84
N ASN A 89 4.04 -17.93 -0.69
CA ASN A 89 4.15 -17.20 0.59
C ASN A 89 3.76 -15.72 0.48
N VAL A 90 2.61 -15.48 -0.15
CA VAL A 90 2.07 -14.12 -0.32
C VAL A 90 1.64 -13.57 1.04
N GLN A 91 2.02 -12.33 1.32
CA GLN A 91 1.80 -11.65 2.58
C GLN A 91 1.18 -10.28 2.34
N LEU A 92 0.32 -9.86 3.26
CA LEU A 92 -0.29 -8.54 3.31
C LEU A 92 0.17 -7.85 4.58
N GLU A 93 0.68 -6.63 4.46
CA GLU A 93 1.21 -5.85 5.58
C GLU A 93 0.72 -4.40 5.49
N LEU A 94 0.38 -3.82 6.64
CA LEU A 94 0.09 -2.39 6.74
C LEU A 94 1.40 -1.59 6.63
N SER A 95 1.42 -0.61 5.74
CA SER A 95 2.51 0.37 5.65
C SER A 95 2.20 1.53 6.59
N GLU A 96 3.11 1.76 7.54
CA GLU A 96 3.01 2.87 8.51
C GLU A 96 1.61 2.98 9.17
N PRO A 97 1.10 1.91 9.78
CA PRO A 97 -0.23 1.95 10.38
C PRO A 97 -0.28 2.96 11.54
N PRO A 98 -1.43 3.59 11.77
CA PRO A 98 -1.63 4.40 12.96
C PRO A 98 -1.55 3.52 14.22
N GLU A 99 -1.20 4.16 15.34
CA GLU A 99 -1.06 3.46 16.61
C GLU A 99 -2.35 2.71 17.01
N GLY A 100 -2.19 1.44 17.37
CA GLY A 100 -3.30 0.57 17.77
C GLY A 100 -4.09 -0.05 16.62
N VAL A 101 -3.74 0.19 15.36
CA VAL A 101 -4.37 -0.48 14.21
C VAL A 101 -3.45 -1.55 13.63
N SER A 102 -3.97 -2.76 13.47
CA SER A 102 -3.23 -3.89 12.94
C SER A 102 -4.06 -4.70 11.93
N LEU A 103 -3.39 -5.62 11.25
CA LEU A 103 -3.98 -6.56 10.30
C LEU A 103 -3.71 -7.98 10.78
N ARG A 104 -4.72 -8.85 10.75
CA ARG A 104 -4.62 -10.28 11.09
C ARG A 104 -5.51 -11.16 10.20
N ASP A 105 -5.46 -12.47 10.44
CA ASP A 105 -6.33 -13.48 9.81
C ASP A 105 -6.33 -13.40 8.28
N VAL A 106 -5.14 -13.26 7.68
CA VAL A 106 -4.96 -13.17 6.23
C VAL A 106 -5.25 -14.52 5.58
N ALA A 107 -6.25 -14.54 4.70
CA ALA A 107 -6.55 -15.66 3.83
C ALA A 107 -6.40 -15.22 2.37
N ILE A 108 -5.63 -15.97 1.60
CA ILE A 108 -5.40 -15.73 0.17
C ILE A 108 -5.97 -16.89 -0.61
N GLY A 109 -6.80 -16.59 -1.61
CA GLY A 109 -7.47 -17.59 -2.44
C GLY A 109 -7.56 -17.18 -3.89
N GLU A 110 -8.23 -18.00 -4.71
CA GLU A 110 -8.36 -17.73 -6.15
C GLU A 110 -9.14 -16.45 -6.47
N ALA A 111 -10.11 -16.10 -5.62
CA ALA A 111 -10.94 -14.91 -5.77
C ALA A 111 -10.27 -13.61 -5.27
N GLY A 112 -9.11 -13.70 -4.61
CA GLY A 112 -8.40 -12.55 -4.05
C GLY A 112 -7.85 -12.82 -2.65
N ALA A 113 -7.98 -11.83 -1.76
CA ALA A 113 -7.58 -11.96 -0.36
C ALA A 113 -8.66 -11.41 0.57
N GLU A 114 -8.63 -11.94 1.78
CA GLU A 114 -9.48 -11.53 2.89
C GLU A 114 -8.60 -11.38 4.12
N PHE A 115 -8.85 -10.34 4.90
CA PHE A 115 -8.15 -10.10 6.14
C PHE A 115 -9.02 -9.30 7.10
N VAL A 116 -8.58 -9.25 8.36
CA VAL A 116 -9.25 -8.53 9.43
C VAL A 116 -8.37 -7.36 9.86
N LEU A 117 -8.96 -6.17 9.89
CA LEU A 117 -8.40 -5.00 10.54
C LEU A 117 -8.86 -4.98 12.00
N GLU A 118 -7.93 -4.78 12.92
CA GLU A 118 -8.19 -4.74 14.36
C GLU A 118 -7.79 -3.38 14.93
N ALA A 119 -8.56 -2.91 15.92
CA ALA A 119 -8.25 -1.75 16.72
C ALA A 119 -8.05 -2.17 18.18
N ASP A 120 -6.84 -1.98 18.70
CA ASP A 120 -6.52 -2.22 20.10
C ASP A 120 -7.31 -1.28 21.01
N ALA A 121 -7.96 -1.83 22.05
CA ALA A 121 -8.84 -1.06 22.93
C ALA A 121 -8.13 0.05 23.73
N SER A 122 -6.84 -0.10 23.99
CA SER A 122 -6.05 0.83 24.81
C SER A 122 -5.29 1.86 23.97
N LYS A 123 -4.96 1.53 22.72
CA LYS A 123 -4.11 2.36 21.85
C LYS A 123 -4.86 3.06 20.73
N ALA A 124 -5.92 2.44 20.19
CA ALA A 124 -6.66 3.03 19.10
C ALA A 124 -7.56 4.17 19.61
N LYS A 125 -7.39 5.37 19.04
CA LYS A 125 -8.14 6.56 19.44
C LYS A 125 -9.52 6.59 18.78
N PRO A 126 -10.65 6.61 19.52
CA PRO A 126 -11.96 6.80 18.94
C PRO A 126 -12.05 8.08 18.12
N GLY A 127 -12.69 8.01 16.95
CA GLY A 127 -12.82 9.12 16.00
C GLY A 127 -11.62 9.32 15.08
N LEU A 128 -10.54 8.53 15.23
CA LEU A 128 -9.43 8.53 14.27
C LEU A 128 -9.93 8.11 12.89
N ARG A 129 -9.57 8.90 11.88
CA ARG A 129 -9.92 8.68 10.46
C ARG A 129 -8.71 8.85 9.58
N GLY A 130 -8.69 8.10 8.48
CA GLY A 130 -7.63 8.22 7.49
C GLY A 130 -7.74 7.13 6.43
N ASN A 131 -6.62 6.85 5.78
CA ASN A 131 -6.51 5.80 4.80
C ASN A 131 -5.41 4.82 5.21
N LEU A 132 -5.73 3.53 5.24
CA LEU A 132 -4.75 2.47 5.46
C LEU A 132 -4.16 2.03 4.12
N ILE A 133 -2.83 1.91 4.09
CA ILE A 133 -2.10 1.41 2.94
C ILE A 133 -1.69 -0.02 3.25
N VAL A 134 -2.10 -0.95 2.39
CA VAL A 134 -1.73 -2.37 2.49
C VAL A 134 -0.83 -2.74 1.32
N THR A 135 0.35 -3.24 1.64
CA THR A 135 1.31 -3.75 0.66
C THR A 135 1.15 -5.26 0.53
N VAL A 136 1.33 -5.77 -0.68
CA VAL A 136 1.29 -7.20 -0.99
C VAL A 136 2.67 -7.61 -1.48
N SER A 137 3.29 -8.57 -0.79
CA SER A 137 4.59 -9.13 -1.18
C SER A 137 4.51 -10.64 -1.28
N GLY A 138 5.44 -11.27 -1.99
CA GLY A 138 5.53 -12.72 -2.05
C GLY A 138 6.79 -13.21 -2.71
N GLU A 139 7.08 -14.49 -2.59
CA GLU A 139 8.26 -15.12 -3.16
C GLU A 139 8.00 -15.49 -4.61
N ARG A 140 8.75 -14.88 -5.53
CA ARG A 140 8.64 -15.21 -6.96
C ARG A 140 9.15 -16.62 -7.21
N VAL A 141 8.33 -17.46 -7.83
CA VAL A 141 8.73 -18.80 -8.28
C VAL A 141 9.38 -18.65 -9.66
N PRO A 142 10.71 -18.86 -9.80
CA PRO A 142 11.36 -18.79 -11.10
C PRO A 142 10.93 -19.98 -11.96
N PRO A 143 10.70 -19.79 -13.27
CA PRO A 143 10.45 -20.90 -14.16
C PRO A 143 11.69 -21.80 -14.24
N GLN A 144 11.51 -23.10 -14.02
CA GLN A 144 12.60 -24.06 -14.15
C GLN A 144 12.98 -24.21 -15.62
N ARG A 145 14.22 -23.85 -15.96
CA ARG A 145 14.75 -24.01 -17.33
C ARG A 145 15.46 -25.36 -17.43
N ALA A 146 15.21 -26.08 -18.51
CA ALA A 146 15.70 -27.44 -18.74
C ALA A 146 17.24 -27.59 -18.63
N ASN A 147 18.00 -26.51 -18.81
CA ASN A 147 19.48 -26.51 -18.79
C ASN A 147 20.09 -25.74 -17.62
N GLN A 148 19.40 -25.59 -16.48
CA GLN A 148 19.99 -25.00 -15.26
C GLN A 148 20.10 -26.03 -14.13
N PRO A 149 21.31 -26.24 -13.55
CA PRO A 149 21.57 -27.28 -12.56
C PRO A 149 20.97 -26.99 -11.18
N ALA A 150 20.52 -25.77 -10.91
CA ALA A 150 19.84 -25.41 -9.67
C ALA A 150 18.69 -24.41 -9.95
N PRO A 151 17.55 -24.53 -9.25
CA PRO A 151 16.50 -23.52 -9.31
C PRO A 151 17.03 -22.18 -8.80
N ALA A 152 16.73 -21.10 -9.52
CA ALA A 152 17.14 -19.77 -9.10
C ALA A 152 16.60 -19.44 -7.70
N ALA A 153 17.37 -18.66 -6.93
CA ALA A 153 17.00 -18.28 -5.57
C ALA A 153 15.62 -17.60 -5.56
N ARG A 154 14.74 -18.07 -4.68
CA ARG A 154 13.45 -17.45 -4.42
C ARG A 154 13.69 -16.12 -3.72
N ARG A 155 13.18 -15.03 -4.30
CA ARG A 155 13.29 -13.69 -3.72
C ARG A 155 11.90 -13.17 -3.39
N ARG A 156 11.72 -12.64 -2.17
CA ARG A 156 10.54 -11.85 -1.82
C ARG A 156 10.55 -10.56 -2.63
N VAL A 157 9.46 -10.31 -3.33
CA VAL A 157 9.29 -9.13 -4.18
C VAL A 157 7.92 -8.50 -3.90
N PRO A 158 7.81 -7.16 -4.03
CA PRO A 158 6.52 -6.52 -4.04
C PRO A 158 5.69 -7.01 -5.23
N ILE A 159 4.42 -7.31 -4.98
CA ILE A 159 3.46 -7.78 -5.98
C ILE A 159 2.50 -6.64 -6.34
N ALA A 160 1.93 -5.98 -5.33
CA ALA A 160 0.96 -4.91 -5.50
C ALA A 160 0.86 -4.04 -4.24
N VAL A 161 0.20 -2.90 -4.38
CA VAL A 161 -0.33 -2.11 -3.27
C VAL A 161 -1.84 -2.07 -3.47
N LEU A 162 -2.61 -2.30 -2.41
CA LEU A 162 -4.07 -2.22 -2.48
C LEU A 162 -4.50 -0.76 -2.68
N PRO A 163 -5.67 -0.49 -3.28
CA PRO A 163 -6.30 0.82 -3.14
C PRO A 163 -6.35 1.20 -1.67
N ALA A 164 -6.11 2.47 -1.37
CA ALA A 164 -6.14 2.96 -0.01
C ALA A 164 -7.50 2.65 0.62
N ILE A 165 -7.51 2.04 1.82
CA ILE A 165 -8.72 1.64 2.52
C ILE A 165 -9.10 2.76 3.48
N PRO A 166 -10.15 3.54 3.22
CA PRO A 166 -10.61 4.55 4.16
C PRO A 166 -11.07 3.85 5.43
N PHE A 167 -10.74 4.40 6.60
CA PHE A 167 -11.15 3.81 7.88
C PHE A 167 -11.62 4.87 8.87
N GLU A 168 -12.43 4.42 9.82
CA GLU A 168 -12.72 5.17 11.04
C GLU A 168 -12.70 4.24 12.26
N ILE A 169 -12.13 4.72 13.37
CA ILE A 169 -12.25 4.05 14.67
C ILE A 169 -13.54 4.54 15.31
N SER A 170 -14.53 3.67 15.44
CA SER A 170 -15.79 3.99 16.12
C SER A 170 -15.66 3.78 17.64
N PRO A 171 -16.52 4.43 18.45
CA PRO A 171 -16.64 4.10 19.86
C PRO A 171 -16.85 2.60 20.08
N PRO A 172 -16.43 2.06 21.24
CA PRO A 172 -16.73 0.68 21.61
C PRO A 172 -18.25 0.46 21.58
N ARG A 173 -18.67 -0.70 21.10
CA ARG A 173 -20.09 -1.07 21.01
C ARG A 173 -20.58 -1.65 22.31
#